data_AF-A0A924JM97-F1
#
_entry.id   AF-A0A924JM97-F1
#
_cell.length_a   1.000
_cell.length_b   1.000
_cell.length_c   1.000
_cell.angle_alpha   90.00
_cell.angle_beta   90.00
_cell.angle_gamma   90.00
#
_symmetry.space_group_name_H-M   'P 1'
#
loop_
_entity.id
_entity.type
_entity.pdbx_description
1 polymer ?
#
loop_
_entity_poly.entity_id
_entity_poly.type
_entity_poly.pdbx_seq_one_letter_code
_entity_poly.pdbx_strand_id
1 'polypeptide(L)'
;MNSEYQSVYKQADALRRKFRELVDAPNDSEARALYKSLDDLAENFEMQKSARTLEQMAKRAAEEFKHANSHPTEIMDPRHLNECREKLEEIAHEVRKFENY
;
A
#
# COMPACT_ATOMS: atom_id res chain seq x y z
N MET A 1 -20.22 3.39 -1.31
CA MET A 1 -19.08 2.49 -1.57
C MET A 1 -19.57 1.07 -1.34
N ASN A 2 -19.30 0.11 -2.24
CA ASN A 2 -19.62 -1.30 -2.02
C ASN A 2 -18.94 -1.78 -0.71
N SER A 3 -19.59 -2.67 0.06
CA SER A 3 -19.08 -3.17 1.35
C SER A 3 -17.69 -3.80 1.22
N GLU A 4 -17.43 -4.48 0.09
CA GLU A 4 -16.12 -5.08 -0.21
C GLU A 4 -15.04 -4.00 -0.41
N TYR A 5 -15.33 -3.00 -1.25
CA TYR A 5 -14.43 -1.86 -1.48
C TYR A 5 -14.16 -1.09 -0.19
N GLN A 6 -15.18 -0.90 0.66
CA GLN A 6 -15.03 -0.20 1.93
C GLN A 6 -14.14 -0.98 2.91
N SER A 7 -14.22 -2.31 2.92
CA SER A 7 -13.37 -3.15 3.76
C SER A 7 -11.90 -3.02 3.35
N VAL A 8 -11.60 -3.19 2.06
CA VAL A 8 -10.22 -3.12 1.56
C VAL A 8 -9.65 -1.70 1.65
N TYR A 9 -10.47 -0.68 1.37
CA TYR A 9 -10.10 0.71 1.59
C TYR A 9 -9.64 0.97 3.03
N LYS A 10 -10.37 0.47 4.03
CA LYS A 10 -9.97 0.61 5.44
C LYS A 10 -8.61 -0.03 5.72
N GLN A 11 -8.29 -1.15 5.07
CA GLN A 11 -6.98 -1.78 5.20
C GLN A 11 -5.87 -0.93 4.57
N ALA A 12 -6.11 -0.40 3.37
CA ALA A 12 -5.17 0.51 2.71
C ALA A 12 -4.95 1.80 3.51
N ASP A 13 -6.02 2.41 4.04
CA ASP A 13 -5.91 3.61 4.87
C ASP A 13 -5.22 3.33 6.22
N ALA A 14 -5.50 2.19 6.86
CA ALA A 14 -4.81 1.78 8.08
C ALA A 14 -3.30 1.56 7.83
N LEU A 15 -2.95 0.90 6.72
CA LEU A 15 -1.56 0.72 6.32
C LEU A 15 -0.87 2.06 6.07
N ARG A 16 -1.53 2.98 5.35
CA ARG A 16 -1.03 4.34 5.14
C ARG A 16 -0.70 5.05 6.45
N ARG A 17 -1.59 5.00 7.43
CA ARG A 17 -1.38 5.62 8.74
C ARG A 17 -0.23 4.96 9.50
N LYS A 18 -0.21 3.61 9.54
CA LYS A 18 0.86 2.84 10.18
C LYS A 18 2.23 3.18 9.59
N PHE A 19 2.32 3.27 8.25
CA PHE A 19 3.57 3.67 7.61
C PHE A 19 4.00 5.09 8.00
N ARG A 20 3.09 6.06 8.06
CA ARG A 20 3.37 7.43 8.53
C ARG A 20 3.86 7.49 9.98
N GLU A 21 3.43 6.57 10.83
CA GLU A 21 3.84 6.51 12.23
C GLU A 21 5.20 5.84 12.44
N LEU A 22 5.60 4.92 11.56
CA LEU A 22 6.80 4.10 11.71
C LEU A 22 8.01 4.60 10.92
N VAL A 23 7.84 5.55 10.01
CA VAL A 23 8.94 6.10 9.22
C VAL A 23 9.82 7.02 10.07
N ASP A 24 11.09 6.68 10.14
CA ASP A 24 12.12 7.42 10.89
C ASP A 24 12.64 8.64 10.08
N ALA A 25 12.64 8.56 8.75
CA ALA A 25 13.12 9.62 7.86
C ALA A 25 12.04 10.10 6.86
N PRO A 26 11.02 10.86 7.29
CA PRO A 26 9.88 11.23 6.45
C PRO A 26 10.21 12.17 5.29
N ASN A 27 11.38 12.80 5.31
CA ASN A 27 11.87 13.67 4.24
C ASN A 27 12.74 12.95 3.20
N ASP A 28 13.07 11.68 3.44
CA ASP A 28 13.81 10.85 2.49
C ASP A 28 13.01 10.68 1.19
N SER A 29 13.71 10.65 0.06
CA SER A 29 13.07 10.51 -1.25
C SER A 29 12.32 9.19 -1.40
N GLU A 30 12.86 8.10 -0.87
CA GLU A 30 12.22 6.78 -0.92
C GLU A 30 10.98 6.77 -0.02
N ALA A 31 11.07 7.32 1.20
CA ALA A 31 9.92 7.45 2.09
C ALA A 31 8.78 8.26 1.44
N ARG A 32 9.10 9.36 0.75
CA ARG A 32 8.13 10.16 0.00
C ARG A 32 7.51 9.42 -1.17
N ALA A 33 8.29 8.60 -1.89
CA ALA A 33 7.78 7.75 -2.95
C ALA A 33 6.77 6.73 -2.41
N LEU A 34 7.12 6.05 -1.32
CA LEU A 34 6.24 5.08 -0.65
C LEU A 34 4.96 5.73 -0.10
N TYR A 35 5.06 6.93 0.49
CA TYR A 35 3.87 7.69 0.92
C TYR A 35 2.93 7.95 -0.25
N LYS A 36 3.47 8.43 -1.36
CA LYS A 36 2.68 8.71 -2.55
C LYS A 36 1.99 7.46 -3.07
N SER A 37 2.68 6.32 -3.11
CA SER A 37 2.08 5.08 -3.60
C SER A 37 0.94 4.57 -2.72
N LEU A 38 1.04 4.75 -1.40
CA LEU A 38 -0.05 4.44 -0.47
C LEU A 38 -1.22 5.44 -0.58
N ASP A 39 -0.93 6.73 -0.75
CA ASP A 39 -1.95 7.76 -0.98
C ASP A 39 -2.70 7.52 -2.30
N ASP A 40 -1.96 7.29 -3.39
CA ASP A 40 -2.53 6.97 -4.71
C ASP A 40 -3.43 5.73 -4.61
N LEU A 41 -3.00 4.67 -3.90
CA LEU A 41 -3.82 3.47 -3.71
C LEU A 41 -5.13 3.78 -2.97
N ALA A 42 -5.06 4.50 -1.85
CA ALA A 42 -6.24 4.86 -1.06
C ALA A 42 -7.22 5.75 -1.84
N GLU A 43 -6.72 6.77 -2.56
CA GLU A 43 -7.54 7.64 -3.41
C GLU A 43 -8.24 6.85 -4.53
N ASN A 44 -7.54 5.88 -5.15
CA ASN A 44 -8.13 5.07 -6.21
C ASN A 44 -9.22 4.12 -5.68
N PHE A 45 -9.10 3.66 -4.43
CA PHE A 45 -10.19 2.96 -3.74
C PHE A 45 -11.40 3.89 -3.53
N GLU A 46 -11.21 5.13 -3.07
CA GLU A 46 -12.30 6.12 -2.92
C GLU A 46 -13.02 6.42 -4.23
N MET A 47 -12.25 6.54 -5.31
CA MET A 47 -12.75 6.69 -6.68
C MET A 47 -13.42 5.43 -7.24
N GLN A 48 -13.40 4.31 -6.52
CA GLN A 48 -13.94 3.01 -6.95
C GLN A 48 -13.46 2.62 -8.36
N LYS A 49 -12.15 2.77 -8.60
CA LYS A 49 -11.54 2.26 -9.84
C LYS A 49 -11.76 0.76 -9.97
N SER A 50 -11.59 0.25 -11.20
CA SER A 50 -11.75 -1.18 -11.46
C SER A 50 -10.87 -2.03 -10.54
N ALA A 51 -11.37 -3.20 -10.14
CA ALA A 51 -10.63 -4.13 -9.29
C ALA A 51 -9.24 -4.46 -9.87
N ARG A 52 -9.15 -4.65 -11.20
CA ARG A 52 -7.87 -4.88 -11.87
C ARG A 52 -6.87 -3.72 -11.72
N THR A 53 -7.34 -2.47 -11.77
CA THR A 53 -6.50 -1.30 -11.53
C THR A 53 -5.99 -1.28 -10.08
N LEU A 54 -6.89 -1.52 -9.12
CA LEU A 54 -6.55 -1.52 -7.69
C LEU A 54 -5.56 -2.64 -7.35
N GLU A 55 -5.74 -3.84 -7.92
CA GLU A 55 -4.80 -4.96 -7.78
C GLU A 55 -3.42 -4.60 -8.32
N GLN A 56 -3.35 -4.02 -9.53
CA GLN A 56 -2.09 -3.60 -10.14
C GLN A 56 -1.37 -2.53 -9.30
N MET A 57 -2.11 -1.58 -8.74
CA MET A 57 -1.55 -0.54 -7.88
C MET A 57 -1.04 -1.11 -6.55
N ALA A 58 -1.80 -2.01 -5.91
CA ALA A 58 -1.37 -2.67 -4.68
C ALA A 58 -0.10 -3.51 -4.91
N LYS A 59 -0.03 -4.26 -6.01
CA LYS A 59 1.16 -5.03 -6.41
C LYS A 59 2.37 -4.13 -6.68
N ARG A 60 2.16 -3.00 -7.36
CA ARG A 60 3.22 -2.03 -7.62
C ARG A 60 3.77 -1.45 -6.32
N ALA A 61 2.89 -1.03 -5.41
CA ALA A 61 3.31 -0.55 -4.10
C ALA A 61 4.10 -1.63 -3.34
N ALA A 62 3.65 -2.89 -3.36
CA ALA A 62 4.36 -3.99 -2.71
C ALA A 62 5.81 -4.16 -3.25
N GLU A 63 6.00 -4.06 -4.56
CA GLU A 63 7.34 -4.13 -5.16
C GLU A 63 8.21 -2.92 -4.79
N GLU A 64 7.64 -1.73 -4.64
CA GLU A 64 8.37 -0.54 -4.15
C GLU A 64 8.82 -0.73 -2.69
N PHE A 65 7.96 -1.29 -1.82
CA PHE A 65 8.35 -1.65 -0.44
C PHE A 65 9.45 -2.72 -0.39
N LYS A 66 9.37 -3.72 -1.27
CA LYS A 66 10.41 -4.75 -1.42
C LYS A 66 11.73 -4.15 -1.88
N HIS A 67 11.68 -3.20 -2.81
CA HIS A 67 12.85 -2.47 -3.28
C HIS A 67 13.51 -1.68 -2.15
N ALA A 68 12.72 -0.90 -1.40
CA ALA A 68 13.19 -0.15 -0.24
C ALA A 68 13.83 -1.05 0.84
N ASN A 69 13.25 -2.23 1.07
CA ASN A 69 13.78 -3.22 2.03
C ASN A 69 15.07 -3.91 1.56
N SER A 70 15.29 -4.00 0.25
CA SER A 70 16.48 -4.64 -0.35
C SER A 70 17.68 -3.69 -0.45
N HIS A 71 17.45 -2.40 -0.22
CA HIS A 71 18.48 -1.36 -0.21
C HIS A 71 18.70 -0.87 1.23
N PRO A 72 19.92 -0.44 1.60
CA PRO A 72 20.20 0.14 2.91
C PRO A 72 19.63 1.56 2.99
N THR A 73 18.30 1.67 3.00
CA THR A 73 17.59 2.92 3.24
C THR A 73 17.32 3.04 4.74
N GLU A 74 17.73 4.13 5.38
CA GLU A 74 17.48 4.40 6.82
C GLU A 74 16.06 4.94 7.07
N ILE A 75 15.10 4.59 6.20
CA ILE A 75 13.75 5.18 6.25
C ILE A 75 12.89 4.57 7.36
N MET A 76 13.09 3.29 7.67
CA MET A 76 12.29 2.51 8.63
C MET A 76 12.95 1.13 8.88
N ASP A 77 12.65 0.48 10.00
CA ASP A 77 13.07 -0.92 10.26
C ASP A 77 12.65 -1.86 9.08
N PRO A 78 13.59 -2.65 8.54
CA PRO A 78 13.35 -3.64 7.48
C PRO A 78 12.15 -4.58 7.73
N ARG A 79 11.90 -4.94 9.00
CA ARG A 79 10.77 -5.80 9.38
C ARG A 79 9.45 -5.10 9.14
N HIS A 80 9.34 -3.82 9.48
CA HIS A 80 8.14 -3.02 9.20
C HIS A 80 7.94 -2.80 7.69
N LEU A 81 9.03 -2.66 6.92
CA LEU A 81 8.94 -2.57 5.45
C LEU A 81 8.37 -3.87 4.88
N ASN A 82 8.85 -5.01 5.36
CA ASN A 82 8.33 -6.30 4.95
C ASN A 82 6.86 -6.52 5.37
N GLU A 83 6.48 -6.12 6.59
CA GLU A 83 5.06 -6.17 7.03
C GLU A 83 4.16 -5.32 6.11
N CYS A 84 4.61 -4.12 5.73
CA CYS A 84 3.85 -3.26 4.82
C CYS A 84 3.70 -3.89 3.43
N ARG A 85 4.78 -4.50 2.92
CA ARG A 85 4.75 -5.28 1.66
C ARG A 85 3.74 -6.41 1.72
N GLU A 86 3.79 -7.25 2.75
CA GLU A 86 2.87 -8.38 2.91
C GLU A 86 1.42 -7.91 2.97
N LYS A 87 1.15 -6.79 3.65
CA LYS A 87 -0.19 -6.22 3.71
C LYS A 87 -0.70 -5.72 2.35
N LEU A 88 0.19 -5.20 1.50
CA LEU A 88 -0.16 -4.81 0.12
C LEU A 88 -0.44 -6.02 -0.76
N GLU A 89 0.29 -7.12 -0.57
CA GLU A 89 0.02 -8.39 -1.25
C GLU A 89 -1.34 -8.97 -0.84
N GLU A 90 -1.69 -8.89 0.45
CA GLU A 90 -3.03 -9.25 0.95
C GLU A 90 -4.12 -8.39 0.31
N ILE A 91 -3.95 -7.06 0.28
CA ILE A 91 -4.88 -6.13 -0.37
C ILE A 91 -5.07 -6.52 -1.85
N ALA A 92 -4.00 -6.78 -2.59
CA ALA A 92 -4.09 -7.20 -3.98
C ALA A 92 -4.87 -8.51 -4.14
N HIS A 93 -4.64 -9.47 -3.24
CA HIS A 93 -5.35 -10.74 -3.23
C HIS A 93 -6.84 -10.59 -2.90
N GLU A 94 -7.21 -9.70 -1.98
CA GLU A 94 -8.60 -9.41 -1.64
C GLU A 94 -9.34 -8.71 -2.78
N VAL A 95 -8.71 -7.72 -3.43
CA VAL A 95 -9.28 -7.03 -4.59
C VAL A 95 -9.61 -8.01 -5.72
N ARG A 96 -8.78 -9.04 -5.91
CA ARG A 96 -9.00 -10.08 -6.92
C ARG A 96 -10.26 -10.93 -6.66
N LYS A 97 -10.79 -10.90 -5.45
CA LYS A 97 -12.02 -11.63 -5.06
C LYS A 97 -13.29 -10.81 -5.26
N PHE A 98 -13.18 -9.53 -5.63
CA PHE A 98 -14.35 -8.70 -5.87
C PHE A 98 -15.22 -9.28 -6.99
N GLU A 99 -16.55 -9.20 -6.83
CA GLU A 99 -17.50 -9.76 -7.78
C GLU A 99 -17.36 -9.19 -9.21
N ASN A 100 -16.74 -8.01 -9.35
CA ASN A 100 -16.58 -7.29 -10.61
C ASN A 100 -15.16 -7.33 -11.21
N TYR A 101 -14.35 -8.31 -10.83
CA TYR A 101 -12.98 -8.50 -11.33
C TYR A 101 -12.91 -8.95 -12.79
#